data_AF-A0A7Y0X5C5-F1
#
_entry.id   AF-A0A7Y0X5C5-F1
#
_cell.length_a   1.000
_cell.length_b   1.000
_cell.length_c   1.000
_cell.angle_alpha   90.00
_cell.angle_beta   90.00
_cell.angle_gamma   90.00
#
_symmetry.space_group_name_H-M   'P 1'
#
loop_
_entity.id
_entity.type
_entity.pdbx_description
1 polymer ?
#
loop_
_entity_poly.entity_id
_entity_poly.type
_entity_poly.pdbx_seq_one_letter_code
_entity_poly.pdbx_strand_id
1 'polypeptide(L)'
;GMETKALKARIEEQLATYGLDQLRKQRVGGMSGGQKQRLSLAAATMHKPELLFLDEPTSAVDPENRRDFWEQLFDLSDQGTT
;
A
#
# COMPACT_ATOMS: atom_id res chain seq x y z
N GLY A 1 -14.70 10.11 11.05
CA GLY A 1 -13.85 8.90 10.92
C GLY A 1 -14.67 7.76 10.36
N MET A 2 -14.06 6.75 9.75
CA MET A 2 -14.79 5.60 9.22
C MET A 2 -15.48 4.81 10.34
N GLU A 3 -16.71 4.34 10.08
CA GLU A 3 -17.42 3.41 10.97
C GLU A 3 -16.61 2.14 11.20
N THR A 4 -16.63 1.57 12.40
CA THR A 4 -15.77 0.41 12.78
C THR A 4 -15.90 -0.77 11.80
N LYS A 5 -17.11 -1.05 11.32
CA LYS A 5 -17.35 -2.12 10.33
C LYS A 5 -16.73 -1.78 8.97
N ALA A 6 -16.89 -0.54 8.52
CA ALA A 6 -16.32 -0.06 7.27
C ALA A 6 -14.79 0.01 7.33
N LEU A 7 -14.23 0.43 8.46
CA LEU A 7 -12.79 0.45 8.70
C LEU A 7 -12.18 -0.95 8.62
N LYS A 8 -12.80 -1.94 9.28
CA LYS A 8 -12.33 -3.34 9.19
C LYS A 8 -12.36 -3.84 7.75
N ALA A 9 -13.47 -3.63 7.03
CA ALA A 9 -13.59 -4.02 5.64
C ALA A 9 -12.50 -3.35 4.76
N ARG A 10 -12.25 -2.05 4.98
CA ARG A 10 -11.21 -1.31 4.26
C ARG A 10 -9.80 -1.83 4.56
N ILE A 11 -9.53 -2.21 5.81
CA ILE A 11 -8.24 -2.82 6.18
C ILE A 11 -8.07 -4.16 5.48
N GLU A 12 -9.07 -5.04 5.46
CA GLU A 12 -8.99 -6.32 4.73
C GLU A 12 -8.72 -6.10 3.23
N GLU A 13 -9.45 -5.16 2.62
CA GLU A 13 -9.26 -4.79 1.21
C GLU A 13 -7.81 -4.34 0.94
N GLN A 14 -7.28 -3.43 1.76
CA GLN A 14 -5.92 -2.94 1.57
C GLN A 14 -4.85 -4.00 1.84
N LEU A 15 -5.05 -4.87 2.83
CA LEU A 15 -4.12 -5.99 3.06
C LEU A 15 -4.07 -6.92 1.84
N ALA A 16 -5.22 -7.22 1.23
CA ALA A 16 -5.30 -8.03 0.02
C ALA A 16 -4.67 -7.34 -1.19
N THR A 17 -5.03 -6.07 -1.46
CA THR A 17 -4.53 -5.29 -2.61
C THR A 17 -3.00 -5.21 -2.61
N TYR A 18 -2.39 -5.00 -1.44
CA TYR A 18 -0.94 -4.82 -1.32
C TYR A 18 -0.18 -6.12 -0.96
N GLY A 19 -0.87 -7.26 -0.88
CA GLY A 19 -0.27 -8.56 -0.56
C GLY A 19 0.36 -8.62 0.84
N LEU A 20 -0.30 -8.01 1.83
CA LEU A 20 0.17 -7.86 3.22
C LEU A 20 -0.56 -8.80 4.20
N ASP A 21 -1.49 -9.64 3.75
CA ASP A 21 -2.30 -10.52 4.62
C ASP A 21 -1.45 -11.39 5.56
N GLN A 22 -0.39 -12.01 5.01
CA GLN A 22 0.51 -12.88 5.78
C GLN A 22 1.35 -12.09 6.80
N LEU A 23 1.49 -10.78 6.61
CA LEU A 23 2.29 -9.89 7.44
C LEU A 23 1.45 -9.13 8.47
N ARG A 24 0.13 -9.38 8.54
CA ARG A 24 -0.81 -8.65 9.40
C ARG A 24 -0.41 -8.58 10.88
N LYS A 25 0.22 -9.64 11.40
CA LYS A 25 0.69 -9.72 12.80
C LYS A 25 2.18 -9.44 12.95
N GLN A 26 2.89 -9.25 11.84
CA GLN A 26 4.31 -8.97 11.84
C GLN A 26 4.56 -7.52 12.27
N ARG A 27 5.59 -7.31 13.10
CA ARG A 27 6.03 -5.96 13.45
C ARG A 27 6.74 -5.32 12.25
N VAL A 28 6.42 -4.05 11.99
CA VAL A 28 7.02 -3.26 10.89
C VAL A 28 8.55 -3.29 10.91
N GLY A 29 9.18 -3.33 12.09
CA GLY A 29 10.63 -3.42 12.22
C GLY A 29 11.26 -4.63 11.50
N GLY A 30 10.53 -5.75 11.40
CA GLY A 30 10.99 -6.97 10.72
C GLY A 30 10.58 -7.07 9.25
N MET A 31 9.92 -6.06 8.68
CA MET A 31 9.54 -6.04 7.26
C MET A 31 10.72 -5.62 6.37
N SER A 32 10.79 -6.17 5.16
CA SER A 32 11.73 -5.71 4.10
C SER A 32 11.41 -4.28 3.66
N GLY A 33 12.32 -3.64 2.93
CA GLY A 33 12.11 -2.30 2.36
C GLY A 33 10.85 -2.23 1.50
N GLY A 34 10.70 -3.16 0.55
CA GLY A 34 9.50 -3.26 -0.29
C GLY A 34 8.21 -3.54 0.49
N GLN A 35 8.25 -4.33 1.57
CA GLN A 35 7.09 -4.56 2.43
C GLN A 35 6.67 -3.29 3.18
N LYS A 36 7.65 -2.53 3.69
CA LYS A 36 7.40 -1.23 4.33
C LYS A 36 6.81 -0.23 3.34
N GLN A 37 7.32 -0.22 2.12
CA GLN A 37 6.83 0.67 1.07
C GLN A 37 5.37 0.36 0.71
N ARG A 38 5.02 -0.92 0.54
CA ARG A 38 3.63 -1.36 0.31
C ARG A 38 2.72 -1.03 1.48
N LEU A 39 3.18 -1.18 2.71
CA LEU A 39 2.42 -0.79 3.90
C LEU A 39 2.18 0.74 3.93
N SER A 40 3.18 1.54 3.56
CA SER A 40 3.03 3.00 3.43
C SER A 40 2.00 3.38 2.36
N LEU A 41 2.04 2.75 1.18
CA LEU A 41 1.02 2.95 0.14
C LEU A 41 -0.37 2.59 0.65
N ALA A 42 -0.54 1.40 1.24
CA ALA A 42 -1.81 0.96 1.83
C ALA A 42 -2.36 1.99 2.82
N ALA A 43 -1.51 2.51 3.70
CA ALA A 43 -1.88 3.55 4.66
C ALA A 43 -2.30 4.86 3.96
N ALA A 44 -1.53 5.32 2.97
CA ALA A 44 -1.80 6.53 2.22
C ALA A 44 -3.10 6.43 1.41
N THR A 45 -3.41 5.26 0.85
CA THR A 45 -4.61 5.03 0.03
C THR A 45 -5.84 4.61 0.84
N MET A 46 -5.73 4.47 2.17
CA MET A 46 -6.84 4.07 3.05
C MET A 46 -8.12 4.87 2.80
N HIS A 47 -7.97 6.18 2.60
CA HIS A 47 -9.07 7.13 2.47
C HIS A 47 -9.48 7.41 1.01
N LYS A 48 -8.96 6.64 0.05
CA LYS A 48 -9.23 6.78 -1.40
C LYS A 48 -8.93 8.20 -1.90
N PRO A 49 -7.66 8.65 -1.82
CA PRO A 49 -7.30 9.98 -2.29
C PRO A 49 -7.51 10.11 -3.81
N GLU A 50 -7.97 11.28 -4.23
CA GLU A 50 -8.02 11.65 -5.66
C GLU A 50 -6.64 12.04 -6.21
N LEU A 51 -5.70 12.41 -5.34
CA LEU A 51 -4.35 12.83 -5.69
C LEU A 51 -3.34 12.26 -4.68
N LEU A 52 -2.30 11.58 -5.16
CA LEU A 52 -1.26 10.99 -4.31
C LEU A 52 0.13 11.51 -4.68
N PHE A 53 0.76 12.28 -3.78
CA PHE A 53 2.15 12.68 -3.94
C PHE A 53 3.09 11.59 -3.43
N LEU A 54 4.07 11.24 -4.26
CA LEU A 54 5.09 10.23 -3.98
C LEU A 54 6.46 10.85 -4.14
N ASP A 55 7.19 11.03 -3.04
CA ASP A 55 8.58 11.46 -3.07
C ASP A 55 9.48 10.22 -2.98
N GLU A 56 10.34 10.03 -3.98
CA GLU A 56 11.29 8.92 -4.08
C GLU A 56 10.70 7.52 -3.79
N PRO A 57 9.58 7.12 -4.43
CA PRO A 57 8.79 5.98 -3.98
C PRO A 57 9.45 4.61 -4.20
N THR A 58 10.54 4.56 -4.95
CA THR A 58 11.30 3.32 -5.24
C THR A 58 12.65 3.25 -4.53
N SER A 59 13.05 4.28 -3.76
CA SER A 59 14.40 4.37 -3.19
C SER A 59 14.72 3.27 -2.15
N ALA A 60 13.70 2.68 -1.54
CA ALA A 60 13.83 1.57 -0.58
C ALA A 60 13.41 0.20 -1.16
N VAL A 61 13.16 0.12 -2.47
CA VAL A 61 12.70 -1.10 -3.14
C VAL A 61 13.85 -1.72 -3.92
N ASP A 62 14.13 -3.00 -3.67
CA ASP A 62 15.17 -3.74 -4.41
C ASP A 62 14.84 -3.78 -5.92
N PRO A 63 15.86 -3.83 -6.81
CA PRO A 63 15.65 -3.77 -8.26
C PRO A 63 14.65 -4.81 -8.80
N GLU A 64 14.62 -6.00 -8.20
CA GLU A 64 13.70 -7.09 -8.56
C GLU A 64 12.24 -6.76 -8.24
N ASN A 65 11.99 -6.07 -7.11
CA ASN A 65 10.63 -5.77 -6.62
C ASN A 65 10.09 -4.42 -7.13
N ARG A 66 10.90 -3.64 -7.85
CA ARG A 66 10.52 -2.31 -8.35
C ARG A 66 9.40 -2.38 -9.38
N ARG A 67 9.34 -3.46 -10.18
CA ARG A 67 8.29 -3.64 -11.19
C ARG A 67 6.92 -3.79 -10.54
N ASP A 68 6.79 -4.72 -9.60
CA ASP A 68 5.55 -4.98 -8.86
C ASP A 68 5.05 -3.72 -8.13
N PHE A 69 5.99 -2.90 -7.66
CA PHE A 69 5.66 -1.62 -7.06
C PHE A 69 5.06 -0.62 -8.07
N TRP A 70 5.64 -0.51 -9.26
CA TRP A 70 5.07 0.33 -10.33
C TRP A 70 3.72 -0.17 -10.82
N GLU A 71 3.53 -1.49 -10.93
CA GLU A 71 2.23 -2.07 -11.29
C GLU A 71 1.13 -1.65 -10.31
N GLN A 72 1.42 -1.64 -8.99
CA GLN A 72 0.48 -1.13 -7.98
C GLN A 72 0.16 0.37 -8.13
N LEU A 73 1.13 1.18 -8.55
CA LEU A 73 0.90 2.61 -8.82
C LEU A 73 0.03 2.82 -10.06
N PHE A 74 0.24 2.02 -11.11
CA PHE A 74 -0.62 2.06 -12.30
C PHE A 74 -2.04 1.60 -11.97
N ASP A 75 -2.21 0.52 -11.20
CA ASP A 75 -3.54 0.06 -10.76
C ASP A 75 -4.27 1.13 -9.94
N LEU A 76 -3.54 1.90 -9.13
CA LEU A 76 -4.09 3.02 -8.38
C LEU A 76 -4.49 4.18 -9.30
N SER A 77 -3.67 4.45 -10.32
CA SER A 77 -3.97 5.45 -11.35
C SER A 77 -5.24 5.11 -12.12
N ASP A 78 -5.40 3.85 -12.51
CA ASP A 78 -6.57 3.35 -13.24
C ASP A 78 -7.85 3.42 -12.39
N GLN A 79 -7.73 3.41 -11.05
CA GLN A 79 -8.84 3.57 -10.11
C GLN A 79 -9.26 5.04 -9.92
N GLY A 80 -8.61 5.99 -10.61
CA GLY A 80 -8.96 7.41 -10.62
C GLY A 80 -8.17 8.27 -9.63
N THR A 81 -7.15 7.73 -8.97
CA THR A 81 -6.18 8.54 -8.23
C THR A 81 -5.17 9.13 -9.22
N THR A 82 -4.93 10.43 -9.15
CA THR A 82 -3.93 11.13 -9.96
C THR A 82 -2.59 11.19 -9.24
#